data_AF-A0A6L3ET96-F1
#
_entry.id   AF-A0A6L3ET96-F1
#
_cell.length_a   1.000
_cell.length_b   1.000
_cell.length_c   1.000
_cell.angle_alpha   90.00
_cell.angle_beta   90.00
_cell.angle_gamma   90.00
#
_symmetry.space_group_name_H-M   'P 1'
#
loop_
_entity.id
_entity.type
_entity.pdbx_description
1 polymer ?
#
loop_
_entity_poly.entity_id
_entity_poly.type
_entity_poly.pdbx_seq_one_letter_code
_entity_poly.pdbx_strand_id
1 'polypeptide(L)'
;MDEVLADWKTAVIPERTRAALRLLECLTLRPMELDNAFVQGLRSDILDDHAIRAAANVSFHFNMMNRMADAFEFETLNARQEAFHTKMLNRSGRFVNGKQANPVWVRDDDGQIRPTELAKARKPLLTAPGKTSPELREAVEAFVVQQRGHTRPQTQPIPDELTRYLTKLALYAYKITDKDMDALRTAGYGDEAIYEITIAGAYGAALVGIEKLFDILYG
;
A
#
# COMPACT_ATOMS: atom_id res chain seq x y z
N MET A 1 1.32 -21.08 -13.11
CA MET A 1 1.26 -20.25 -11.88
C MET A 1 2.59 -20.37 -11.14
N ASP A 2 3.02 -21.60 -10.87
CA ASP A 2 4.26 -21.91 -10.13
C ASP A 2 5.52 -21.26 -10.72
N GLU A 3 5.67 -21.25 -12.04
CA GLU A 3 6.81 -20.59 -12.71
C GLU A 3 6.84 -19.07 -12.49
N VAL A 4 5.68 -18.40 -12.50
CA VAL A 4 5.57 -16.94 -12.28
C VAL A 4 5.89 -16.59 -10.83
N LEU A 5 5.49 -17.44 -9.89
CA LEU A 5 5.81 -17.28 -8.47
C LEU A 5 7.30 -17.50 -8.20
N ALA A 6 7.96 -18.39 -8.95
CA ALA A 6 9.39 -18.61 -8.83
C ALA A 6 10.22 -17.48 -9.45
N ASP A 7 9.97 -17.14 -10.72
CA ASP A 7 10.60 -16.00 -11.40
C ASP A 7 9.75 -15.52 -12.58
N TRP A 8 9.00 -14.44 -12.36
CA TRP A 8 8.18 -13.84 -13.40
C TRP A 8 8.97 -13.26 -14.57
N LYS A 9 10.26 -12.94 -14.39
CA LYS A 9 11.09 -12.33 -15.44
C LYS A 9 11.42 -13.33 -16.54
N THR A 10 11.52 -14.61 -16.20
CA THR A 10 11.82 -15.70 -17.14
C THR A 10 10.60 -16.56 -17.50
N ALA A 11 9.50 -16.49 -16.72
CA ALA A 11 8.27 -17.20 -17.00
C ALA A 11 7.68 -16.90 -18.39
N VAL A 12 7.05 -17.90 -19.02
CA VAL A 12 6.36 -17.76 -20.31
C VAL A 12 4.98 -17.13 -20.08
N ILE A 13 4.91 -15.80 -20.17
CA ILE A 13 3.69 -15.01 -19.96
C ILE A 13 3.49 -13.97 -21.08
N PRO A 14 2.24 -13.54 -21.35
CA PRO A 14 1.96 -12.48 -22.30
C PRO A 14 2.71 -11.19 -21.96
N GLU A 15 3.17 -10.44 -22.97
CA GLU A 15 3.95 -9.22 -22.73
C GLU A 15 3.17 -8.16 -21.94
N ARG A 16 1.85 -8.06 -22.16
CA ARG A 16 0.96 -7.21 -21.35
C ARG A 16 1.03 -7.55 -19.87
N THR A 17 1.07 -8.84 -19.52
CA THR A 17 1.21 -9.31 -18.13
C THR A 17 2.60 -9.00 -17.60
N ARG A 18 3.64 -9.19 -18.43
CA ARG A 18 5.02 -8.86 -18.06
C ARG A 18 5.20 -7.36 -17.78
N ALA A 19 4.62 -6.50 -18.61
CA ALA A 19 4.61 -5.05 -18.41
C ALA A 19 3.89 -4.65 -17.11
N ALA A 20 2.76 -5.29 -16.80
CA ALA A 20 2.06 -5.07 -15.54
C ALA A 20 2.91 -5.50 -14.33
N LEU A 21 3.58 -6.65 -14.40
CA LEU A 21 4.47 -7.12 -13.34
C LEU A 21 5.71 -6.21 -13.16
N ARG A 22 6.28 -5.67 -14.25
CA ARG A 22 7.32 -4.62 -14.21
C ARG A 22 6.86 -3.40 -13.41
N LEU A 23 5.64 -2.91 -13.69
CA LEU A 23 5.06 -1.79 -12.96
C LEU A 23 4.87 -2.13 -11.47
N LEU A 24 4.27 -3.29 -11.15
CA LEU A 24 4.06 -3.74 -9.77
C LEU A 24 5.37 -3.87 -8.98
N GLU A 25 6.43 -4.42 -9.59
CA GLU A 25 7.76 -4.52 -8.99
C GLU A 25 8.33 -3.12 -8.68
N CYS A 26 8.23 -2.19 -9.63
CA CYS A 26 8.70 -0.81 -9.45
C CYS A 26 7.92 -0.09 -8.32
N LEU A 27 6.59 -0.12 -8.34
CA LEU A 27 5.74 0.52 -7.31
C LEU A 27 5.99 -0.03 -5.90
N THR A 28 6.36 -1.30 -5.81
CA THR A 28 6.61 -1.99 -4.53
C THR A 28 8.00 -1.70 -4.00
N LEU A 29 9.04 -1.92 -4.82
CA LEU A 29 10.43 -1.94 -4.37
C LEU A 29 11.13 -0.60 -4.53
N ARG A 30 10.86 0.12 -5.62
CA ARG A 30 11.63 1.28 -6.07
C ARG A 30 10.72 2.38 -6.64
N PRO A 31 9.71 2.85 -5.88
CA PRO A 31 8.71 3.76 -6.41
C PRO A 31 9.31 5.09 -6.89
N MET A 32 10.42 5.52 -6.32
CA MET A 32 11.10 6.77 -6.68
C MET A 32 11.87 6.71 -8.01
N GLU A 33 12.09 5.51 -8.57
CA GLU A 33 12.67 5.33 -9.91
C GLU A 33 11.63 5.48 -11.03
N LEU A 34 10.35 5.62 -10.68
CA LEU A 34 9.28 5.82 -11.65
C LEU A 34 9.40 7.22 -12.28
N ASP A 35 9.42 7.28 -13.61
CA ASP A 35 9.48 8.51 -14.37
C ASP A 35 8.58 8.48 -15.63
N ASN A 36 8.58 9.59 -16.37
CA ASN A 36 7.80 9.70 -17.61
C ASN A 36 8.23 8.67 -18.66
N ALA A 37 9.53 8.38 -18.79
CA ALA A 37 10.04 7.45 -19.78
C ALA A 37 9.56 6.01 -19.50
N PHE A 38 9.56 5.61 -18.23
CA PHE A 38 9.03 4.32 -17.78
C PHE A 38 7.55 4.18 -18.14
N VAL A 39 6.72 5.18 -17.81
CA VAL A 39 5.28 5.15 -18.11
C VAL A 39 5.02 5.14 -19.62
N GLN A 40 5.80 5.88 -20.41
CA GLN A 40 5.69 5.81 -21.88
C GLN A 40 6.09 4.44 -22.44
N GLY A 41 7.11 3.80 -21.86
CA GLY A 41 7.46 2.42 -22.20
C GLY A 41 6.32 1.44 -21.97
N LEU A 42 5.58 1.59 -20.86
CA LEU A 42 4.40 0.75 -20.58
C LEU A 42 3.27 0.95 -21.61
N ARG A 43 3.09 2.19 -22.09
CA ARG A 43 2.08 2.51 -23.12
C ARG A 43 2.44 1.92 -24.47
N SER A 44 3.72 1.96 -24.86
CA SER A 44 4.19 1.22 -26.04
C SER A 44 4.01 -0.29 -25.88
N ASP A 45 4.03 -0.79 -24.65
CA ASP A 45 3.87 -2.21 -24.28
C ASP A 45 2.40 -2.65 -24.08
N ILE A 46 1.44 -1.97 -24.71
CA ILE A 46 0.00 -2.36 -24.77
C ILE A 46 -0.79 -2.02 -23.48
N LEU A 47 -0.21 -1.36 -22.48
CA LEU A 47 -0.97 -0.90 -21.31
C LEU A 47 -1.54 0.50 -21.51
N ASP A 48 -2.86 0.60 -21.63
CA ASP A 48 -3.55 1.89 -21.57
C ASP A 48 -3.58 2.45 -20.13
N ASP A 49 -3.89 3.74 -19.99
CA ASP A 49 -3.95 4.44 -18.70
C ASP A 49 -4.98 3.82 -17.72
N HIS A 50 -5.98 3.11 -18.25
CA HIS A 50 -6.91 2.36 -17.42
C HIS A 50 -6.22 1.13 -16.81
N ALA A 51 -5.49 0.34 -17.59
CA ALA A 51 -4.76 -0.84 -17.14
C ALA A 51 -3.61 -0.46 -16.19
N ILE A 52 -2.91 0.65 -16.45
CA ILE A 52 -1.87 1.19 -15.56
C ILE A 52 -2.48 1.50 -14.18
N ARG A 53 -3.61 2.21 -14.13
CA ARG A 53 -4.31 2.50 -12.88
C ARG A 53 -4.85 1.26 -12.19
N ALA A 54 -5.35 0.28 -12.95
CA ALA A 54 -5.83 -0.98 -12.40
C ALA A 54 -4.68 -1.77 -11.73
N ALA A 55 -3.51 -1.83 -12.37
CA ALA A 55 -2.30 -2.41 -11.78
C ALA A 55 -1.85 -1.64 -10.53
N ALA A 56 -1.88 -0.30 -10.57
CA ALA A 56 -1.58 0.53 -9.41
C ALA A 56 -2.52 0.23 -8.23
N ASN A 57 -3.82 0.06 -8.49
CA ASN A 57 -4.80 -0.32 -7.48
C ASN A 57 -4.47 -1.68 -6.86
N VAL A 58 -4.08 -2.67 -7.66
CA VAL A 58 -3.61 -3.98 -7.16
C VAL A 58 -2.36 -3.80 -6.30
N SER A 59 -1.37 -3.03 -6.77
CA SER A 59 -0.14 -2.74 -6.03
C SER A 59 -0.42 -2.18 -4.65
N PHE A 60 -1.30 -1.18 -4.56
CA PHE A 60 -1.69 -0.54 -3.30
C PHE A 60 -2.23 -1.57 -2.30
N HIS A 61 -3.22 -2.37 -2.71
CA HIS A 61 -3.87 -3.33 -1.82
C HIS A 61 -2.88 -4.38 -1.31
N PHE A 62 -2.07 -4.98 -2.19
CA PHE A 62 -1.09 -5.98 -1.76
C PHE A 62 0.02 -5.38 -0.89
N ASN A 63 0.47 -4.16 -1.18
CA ASN A 63 1.47 -3.50 -0.34
C ASN A 63 0.94 -3.18 1.07
N MET A 64 -0.34 -2.83 1.19
CA MET A 64 -0.98 -2.61 2.48
C MET A 64 -1.23 -3.93 3.22
N MET A 65 -1.84 -4.91 2.54
CA MET A 65 -2.19 -6.21 3.14
C MET A 65 -0.96 -6.99 3.60
N ASN A 66 0.10 -7.05 2.77
CA ASN A 66 1.31 -7.78 3.14
C ASN A 66 1.96 -7.18 4.39
N ARG A 67 1.98 -5.84 4.53
CA ARG A 67 2.51 -5.19 5.74
C ARG A 67 1.69 -5.48 6.98
N MET A 68 0.36 -5.50 6.84
CA MET A 68 -0.53 -5.87 7.95
C MET A 68 -0.36 -7.35 8.32
N ALA A 69 -0.21 -8.23 7.33
CA ALA A 69 0.01 -9.66 7.55
C ALA A 69 1.38 -9.94 8.18
N ASP A 70 2.43 -9.28 7.70
CA ASP A 70 3.78 -9.39 8.25
C ASP A 70 3.86 -8.84 9.69
N ALA A 71 3.04 -7.84 10.02
CA ALA A 71 3.00 -7.28 11.36
C ALA A 71 2.22 -8.15 12.35
N PHE A 72 1.07 -8.70 11.95
CA PHE A 72 0.15 -9.39 12.87
C PHE A 72 0.12 -10.91 12.72
N GLU A 73 0.94 -11.48 11.84
CA GLU A 73 1.03 -12.92 11.57
C GLU A 73 -0.34 -13.58 11.38
N PHE A 74 -1.22 -12.96 10.58
CA PHE A 74 -2.57 -13.49 10.35
C PHE A 74 -2.51 -14.96 9.89
N GLU A 75 -3.29 -15.82 10.55
CA GLU A 75 -3.38 -17.23 10.19
C GLU A 75 -3.75 -17.41 8.72
N THR A 76 -2.97 -18.22 8.00
CA THR A 76 -3.30 -18.57 6.62
C THR A 76 -4.50 -19.51 6.59
N LEU A 77 -5.40 -19.27 5.64
CA LEU A 77 -6.56 -20.12 5.45
C LEU A 77 -6.10 -21.53 5.04
N ASN A 78 -6.71 -22.56 5.62
CA ASN A 78 -6.52 -23.92 5.10
C ASN A 78 -7.19 -24.08 3.73
N ALA A 79 -6.81 -25.11 2.97
CA ALA A 79 -7.29 -25.33 1.60
C ALA A 79 -8.83 -25.34 1.47
N ARG A 80 -9.54 -25.81 2.50
CA ARG A 80 -11.01 -25.81 2.51
C ARG A 80 -11.57 -24.40 2.68
N GLN A 81 -11.03 -23.63 3.61
CA GLN A 81 -11.39 -22.22 3.82
C GLN A 81 -11.07 -21.41 2.57
N GLU A 82 -9.88 -21.58 1.99
CA GLU A 82 -9.46 -20.89 0.78
C GLU A 82 -10.42 -21.17 -0.39
N ALA A 83 -10.77 -22.43 -0.64
CA ALA A 83 -11.72 -22.80 -1.70
C ALA A 83 -13.11 -22.19 -1.47
N PHE A 84 -13.58 -22.17 -0.22
CA PHE A 84 -14.85 -21.56 0.16
C PHE A 84 -14.84 -20.04 -0.03
N HIS A 85 -13.84 -19.35 0.49
CA HIS A 85 -13.70 -17.90 0.39
C HIS A 85 -13.46 -17.44 -1.05
N THR A 86 -12.65 -18.16 -1.83
CA THR A 86 -12.46 -17.92 -3.26
C THR A 86 -13.78 -18.02 -4.03
N LYS A 87 -14.61 -19.04 -3.73
CA LYS A 87 -15.93 -19.19 -4.34
C LYS A 87 -16.88 -18.04 -3.95
N MET A 88 -16.84 -17.61 -2.70
CA MET A 88 -17.61 -16.45 -2.21
C MET A 88 -17.17 -15.16 -2.90
N LEU A 89 -15.87 -14.84 -2.91
CA LEU A 89 -15.32 -13.65 -3.56
C LEU A 89 -15.62 -13.61 -5.05
N ASN A 90 -15.48 -14.74 -5.77
CA ASN A 90 -15.82 -14.83 -7.20
C ASN A 90 -17.32 -14.68 -7.48
N ARG A 91 -18.18 -14.99 -6.50
CA ARG A 91 -19.62 -14.75 -6.60
C ARG A 91 -19.90 -13.28 -6.37
N SER A 92 -19.37 -12.70 -5.30
CA SER A 92 -19.55 -11.29 -4.94
C SER A 92 -18.99 -10.35 -5.99
N GLY A 93 -17.79 -10.61 -6.50
CA GLY A 93 -17.11 -9.77 -7.50
C GLY A 93 -17.86 -9.67 -8.83
N ARG A 94 -18.70 -10.64 -9.18
CA ARG A 94 -19.59 -10.55 -10.37
C ARG A 94 -20.73 -9.55 -10.19
N PHE A 95 -21.09 -9.23 -8.95
CA PHE A 95 -22.18 -8.31 -8.62
C PHE A 95 -21.67 -6.95 -8.12
N VAL A 96 -20.40 -6.85 -7.74
CA VAL A 96 -19.73 -5.58 -7.43
C VAL A 96 -19.20 -4.95 -8.73
N ASN A 97 -20.10 -4.35 -9.51
CA ASN A 97 -19.70 -3.32 -10.47
C ASN A 97 -19.59 -1.99 -9.72
N GLY A 98 -18.45 -1.79 -9.05
CA GLY A 98 -18.13 -0.50 -8.47
C GLY A 98 -18.08 0.54 -9.58
N LYS A 99 -18.94 1.56 -9.55
CA LYS A 99 -18.80 2.70 -10.45
C LYS A 99 -17.42 3.31 -10.20
N GLN A 100 -16.64 3.48 -11.27
CA GLN A 100 -15.38 4.18 -11.16
C GLN A 100 -15.62 5.59 -10.61
N ALA A 101 -14.79 6.02 -9.68
CA ALA A 101 -14.87 7.37 -9.14
C ALA A 101 -14.81 8.41 -10.27
N ASN A 102 -15.60 9.47 -10.15
CA ASN A 102 -15.54 10.62 -11.05
C ASN A 102 -15.47 11.91 -10.21
N PRO A 103 -14.37 12.68 -10.26
CA PRO A 103 -13.16 12.41 -11.03
C PRO A 103 -12.42 11.15 -10.54
N VAL A 104 -11.57 10.58 -11.38
CA VAL A 104 -10.80 9.36 -11.08
C VAL A 104 -9.59 9.62 -10.17
N TRP A 105 -9.17 10.88 -10.09
CA TRP A 105 -8.11 11.38 -9.24
C TRP A 105 -8.49 12.74 -8.65
N VAL A 106 -7.84 13.11 -7.56
CA VAL A 106 -7.92 14.44 -6.94
C VAL A 106 -6.54 14.90 -6.51
N ARG A 107 -6.37 16.22 -6.38
CA ARG A 107 -5.29 16.80 -5.57
C ARG A 107 -5.81 16.91 -4.14
N ASP A 108 -5.19 16.19 -3.22
CA ASP A 108 -5.59 16.11 -1.82
C ASP A 108 -5.15 17.37 -1.03
N ASP A 109 -5.55 17.45 0.24
CA ASP A 109 -5.25 18.59 1.12
C ASP A 109 -3.74 18.84 1.35
N ASP A 110 -2.92 17.80 1.30
CA ASP A 110 -1.46 17.85 1.35
C ASP A 110 -0.79 18.14 -0.01
N GLY A 111 -1.59 18.45 -1.04
CA GLY A 111 -1.12 18.82 -2.37
C GLY A 111 -0.76 17.65 -3.29
N GLN A 112 -0.81 16.40 -2.80
CA GLN A 112 -0.47 15.21 -3.58
C GLN A 112 -1.61 14.80 -4.50
N ILE A 113 -1.26 14.23 -5.66
CA ILE A 113 -2.25 13.69 -6.61
C ILE A 113 -2.47 12.21 -6.31
N ARG A 114 -3.72 11.81 -6.08
CA ARG A 114 -4.10 10.44 -5.69
C ARG A 114 -5.37 9.97 -6.40
N PRO A 115 -5.62 8.65 -6.48
CA PRO A 115 -6.94 8.14 -6.78
C PRO A 115 -7.97 8.68 -5.78
N THR A 116 -9.14 9.10 -6.27
CA THR A 116 -10.20 9.72 -5.45
C THR A 116 -10.61 8.86 -4.26
N GLU A 117 -10.72 7.56 -4.44
CA GLU A 117 -11.13 6.65 -3.36
C GLU A 117 -10.05 6.52 -2.28
N LEU A 118 -8.77 6.61 -2.63
CA LEU A 118 -7.69 6.60 -1.64
C LEU A 118 -7.60 7.92 -0.88
N ALA A 119 -7.85 9.06 -1.52
CA ALA A 119 -7.96 10.34 -0.81
C ALA A 119 -9.14 10.31 0.18
N LYS A 120 -10.31 9.81 -0.25
CA LYS A 120 -11.49 9.65 0.61
C LYS A 120 -11.25 8.69 1.78
N ALA A 121 -10.52 7.59 1.57
CA ALA A 121 -10.22 6.60 2.61
C ALA A 121 -9.15 7.10 3.60
N ARG A 122 -8.19 7.90 3.13
CA ARG A 122 -7.11 8.46 3.97
C ARG A 122 -7.66 9.31 5.12
N LYS A 123 -8.58 10.23 4.83
CA LYS A 123 -9.12 11.16 5.83
C LYS A 123 -9.70 10.47 7.08
N PRO A 124 -10.68 9.54 6.98
CA PRO A 124 -11.20 8.84 8.15
C PRO A 124 -10.17 7.90 8.79
N LEU A 125 -9.26 7.30 8.02
CA LEU A 125 -8.18 6.46 8.58
C LEU A 125 -7.35 7.23 9.62
N LEU A 126 -7.02 8.48 9.30
CA LEU A 126 -6.18 9.33 10.15
C LEU A 126 -6.97 10.09 11.21
N THR A 127 -8.23 10.46 10.96
CA THR A 127 -8.98 11.38 11.84
C THR A 127 -10.12 10.75 12.63
N ALA A 128 -10.56 9.54 12.30
CA ALA A 128 -11.67 8.89 13.03
C ALA A 128 -11.30 8.63 14.50
N PRO A 129 -12.25 8.71 15.46
CA PRO A 129 -11.98 8.39 16.86
C PRO A 129 -11.30 7.04 17.04
N GLY A 130 -10.27 6.97 17.89
CA GLY A 130 -9.45 5.78 18.13
C GLY A 130 -8.66 5.89 19.44
N LYS A 131 -7.81 4.90 19.71
CA LYS A 131 -6.88 4.92 20.86
C LYS A 131 -5.71 5.86 20.67
N THR A 132 -5.34 6.12 19.43
CA THR A 132 -4.30 7.07 19.04
C THR A 132 -4.92 8.38 18.57
N SER A 133 -4.22 9.48 18.82
CA SER A 133 -4.68 10.78 18.34
C SER A 133 -4.52 10.88 16.82
N PRO A 134 -5.33 11.71 16.14
CA PRO A 134 -5.13 12.00 14.72
C PRO A 134 -3.72 12.49 14.39
N GLU A 135 -3.16 13.35 15.25
CA GLU A 135 -1.82 13.92 15.08
C GLU A 135 -0.73 12.84 15.12
N LEU A 136 -0.89 11.82 15.97
CA LEU A 136 0.02 10.68 15.99
C LEU A 136 -0.09 9.86 14.69
N ARG A 137 -1.29 9.57 14.21
CA ARG A 137 -1.48 8.80 12.97
C ARG A 137 -0.96 9.54 11.73
N GLU A 138 -1.16 10.84 11.66
CA GLU A 138 -0.57 11.70 10.62
C GLU A 138 0.95 11.70 10.67
N ALA A 139 1.55 11.83 11.87
CA ALA A 139 2.99 11.76 12.05
C ALA A 139 3.54 10.38 11.65
N VAL A 140 2.82 9.30 11.96
CA VAL A 140 3.17 7.92 11.59
C VAL A 140 3.18 7.74 10.07
N GLU A 141 2.12 8.20 9.40
CA GLU A 141 2.06 8.19 7.94
C GLU A 141 3.22 8.98 7.34
N ALA A 142 3.43 10.22 7.79
CA ALA A 142 4.49 11.10 7.31
C ALA A 142 5.89 10.48 7.47
N PHE A 143 6.17 9.89 8.62
CA PHE A 143 7.44 9.22 8.89
C PHE A 143 7.66 8.02 7.96
N VAL A 144 6.66 7.16 7.79
CA VAL A 144 6.78 5.98 6.92
C VAL A 144 6.94 6.39 5.45
N VAL A 145 6.20 7.41 5.01
CA VAL A 145 6.34 8.02 3.67
C VAL A 145 7.77 8.56 3.48
N GLN A 146 8.35 9.20 4.50
CA GLN A 146 9.74 9.67 4.49
C GLN A 146 10.76 8.53 4.34
N GLN A 147 10.58 7.42 5.06
CA GLN A 147 11.45 6.25 4.92
C GLN A 147 11.45 5.69 3.47
N ARG A 148 10.37 5.95 2.72
CA ARG A 148 10.20 5.51 1.33
C ARG A 148 10.63 6.56 0.30
N GLY A 149 11.26 7.66 0.74
CA GLY A 149 11.83 8.69 -0.14
C GLY A 149 10.83 9.77 -0.60
N HIS A 150 9.68 9.88 0.04
CA HIS A 150 8.66 10.88 -0.26
C HIS A 150 8.33 11.71 0.97
N THR A 151 7.61 12.82 0.87
CA THR A 151 7.43 13.73 2.03
C THR A 151 5.99 14.12 2.28
N ARG A 152 5.72 14.45 3.55
CA ARG A 152 4.46 15.01 4.04
C ARG A 152 4.72 16.13 5.03
N PRO A 153 3.77 17.06 5.19
CA PRO A 153 3.72 17.91 6.37
C PRO A 153 3.68 17.04 7.61
N GLN A 154 4.55 17.32 8.58
CA GLN A 154 4.57 16.64 9.86
C GLN A 154 4.09 17.63 10.93
N THR A 155 3.01 17.27 11.62
CA THR A 155 2.38 18.09 12.67
C THR A 155 3.06 17.93 14.02
N GLN A 156 3.70 16.78 14.27
CA GLN A 156 4.46 16.48 15.48
C GLN A 156 5.59 15.46 15.22
N PRO A 157 6.68 15.45 16.00
CA PRO A 157 7.71 14.42 15.88
C PRO A 157 7.16 13.02 16.20
N ILE A 158 7.82 12.00 15.65
CA ILE A 158 7.53 10.61 16.02
C ILE A 158 8.17 10.30 17.38
N PRO A 159 7.43 9.66 18.31
CA PRO A 159 8.02 9.13 19.53
C PRO A 159 9.15 8.12 19.23
N ASP A 160 10.27 8.25 19.92
CA ASP A 160 11.50 7.47 19.67
C ASP A 160 11.24 5.96 19.69
N GLU A 161 10.37 5.51 20.60
CA GLU A 161 9.97 4.12 20.77
C GLU A 161 9.26 3.52 19.54
N LEU A 162 8.62 4.34 18.70
CA LEU A 162 7.97 3.89 17.46
C LEU A 162 8.93 3.81 16.28
N THR A 163 10.04 4.56 16.31
CA THR A 163 10.94 4.75 15.16
C THR A 163 11.42 3.43 14.58
N ARG A 164 11.93 2.52 15.44
CA ARG A 164 12.45 1.22 14.98
C ARG A 164 11.37 0.36 14.33
N TYR A 165 10.19 0.32 14.94
CA TYR A 165 9.04 -0.43 14.42
C TYR A 165 8.58 0.13 13.07
N LEU A 166 8.41 1.45 12.97
CA LEU A 166 7.95 2.11 11.75
C LEU A 166 8.96 2.02 10.60
N THR A 167 10.26 2.07 10.87
CA THR A 167 11.29 1.82 9.85
C THR A 167 11.20 0.39 9.32
N LYS A 168 10.99 -0.61 10.20
CA LYS A 168 10.74 -1.99 9.75
C LYS A 168 9.45 -2.06 8.94
N LEU A 169 8.34 -1.50 9.41
CA LEU A 169 7.07 -1.50 8.69
C LEU A 169 7.20 -0.89 7.27
N ALA A 170 7.97 0.18 7.13
CA ALA A 170 8.19 0.86 5.86
C ALA A 170 9.00 0.00 4.86
N LEU A 171 10.13 -0.55 5.33
CA LEU A 171 11.20 -1.10 4.47
C LEU A 171 11.34 -2.63 4.53
N TYR A 172 10.98 -3.23 5.67
CA TYR A 172 11.29 -4.62 6.01
C TYR A 172 10.16 -5.25 6.85
N ALA A 173 8.90 -5.09 6.44
CA ALA A 173 7.76 -5.55 7.25
C ALA A 173 7.85 -7.04 7.59
N TYR A 174 8.30 -7.87 6.63
CA TYR A 174 8.64 -9.29 6.81
C TYR A 174 9.70 -9.61 7.88
N LYS A 175 10.31 -8.61 8.52
CA LYS A 175 11.26 -8.73 9.65
C LYS A 175 10.68 -8.19 10.97
N ILE A 176 9.40 -7.83 10.99
CA ILE A 176 8.67 -7.58 12.23
C ILE A 176 8.52 -8.92 12.95
N THR A 177 8.65 -8.89 14.27
CA THR A 177 8.62 -10.07 15.13
C THR A 177 7.82 -9.75 16.38
N ASP A 178 7.43 -10.77 17.14
CA ASP A 178 6.81 -10.61 18.47
C ASP A 178 7.60 -9.69 19.40
N LYS A 179 8.93 -9.71 19.31
CA LYS A 179 9.80 -8.82 20.10
C LYS A 179 9.59 -7.34 19.79
N ASP A 180 9.27 -7.00 18.55
CA ASP A 180 8.95 -5.62 18.17
C ASP A 180 7.59 -5.22 18.77
N MET A 181 6.61 -6.12 18.75
CA MET A 181 5.28 -5.88 19.36
C MET A 181 5.37 -5.75 20.88
N ASP A 182 6.13 -6.61 21.55
CA ASP A 182 6.34 -6.56 23.00
C ASP A 182 7.09 -5.30 23.44
N ALA A 183 8.00 -4.79 22.60
CA ALA A 183 8.66 -3.51 22.85
C ALA A 183 7.65 -2.35 22.84
N LEU A 184 6.71 -2.33 21.89
CA LEU A 184 5.64 -1.34 21.84
C LEU A 184 4.71 -1.45 23.06
N ARG A 185 4.34 -2.68 23.46
CA ARG A 185 3.53 -2.91 24.66
C ARG A 185 4.23 -2.42 25.93
N THR A 186 5.53 -2.70 26.04
CA THR A 186 6.36 -2.24 27.17
C THR A 186 6.45 -0.71 27.22
N ALA A 187 6.43 -0.05 26.06
CA ALA A 187 6.38 1.42 25.96
C ALA A 187 4.98 2.01 26.25
N GLY A 188 3.97 1.18 26.52
CA GLY A 188 2.63 1.61 26.93
C GLY A 188 1.58 1.60 25.83
N TYR A 189 1.89 1.11 24.63
CA TYR A 189 0.91 0.97 23.55
C TYR A 189 0.09 -0.32 23.72
N GLY A 190 -1.22 -0.19 23.90
CA GLY A 190 -2.13 -1.33 23.83
C GLY A 190 -2.32 -1.84 22.39
N ASP A 191 -2.85 -3.05 22.22
CA ASP A 191 -2.98 -3.70 20.91
C ASP A 191 -3.81 -2.87 19.89
N GLU A 192 -4.87 -2.20 20.34
CA GLU A 192 -5.66 -1.30 19.48
C GLU A 192 -4.84 -0.10 18.99
N ALA A 193 -3.97 0.47 19.84
CA ALA A 193 -3.09 1.56 19.45
C ALA A 193 -2.01 1.07 18.46
N ILE A 194 -1.43 -0.11 18.70
CA ILE A 194 -0.48 -0.74 17.78
C ILE A 194 -1.15 -1.00 16.42
N TYR A 195 -2.40 -1.49 16.41
CA TYR A 195 -3.17 -1.67 15.18
C TYR A 195 -3.36 -0.36 14.41
N GLU A 196 -3.81 0.71 15.08
CA GLU A 196 -4.01 2.03 14.48
C GLU A 196 -2.72 2.64 13.92
N ILE A 197 -1.60 2.51 14.64
CA ILE A 197 -0.27 2.92 14.18
C ILE A 197 0.13 2.13 12.94
N THR A 198 -0.06 0.81 12.98
CA THR A 198 0.36 -0.08 11.90
C THR A 198 -0.43 0.16 10.62
N ILE A 199 -1.75 0.32 10.72
CA ILE A 199 -2.58 0.57 9.54
C ILE A 199 -2.30 1.96 8.94
N ALA A 200 -2.08 2.99 9.75
CA ALA A 200 -1.71 4.33 9.26
C ALA A 200 -0.35 4.30 8.53
N GLY A 201 0.64 3.63 9.10
CA GLY A 201 1.96 3.47 8.48
C GLY A 201 1.92 2.62 7.21
N ALA A 202 1.24 1.47 7.23
CA ALA A 202 1.10 0.59 6.07
C ALA A 202 0.38 1.29 4.90
N TYR A 203 -0.63 2.10 5.21
CA TYR A 203 -1.35 2.91 4.22
C TYR A 203 -0.41 3.94 3.57
N GLY A 204 0.34 4.70 4.38
CA GLY A 204 1.34 5.65 3.89
C GLY A 204 2.40 4.98 3.01
N ALA A 205 2.93 3.82 3.43
CA ALA A 205 3.88 3.06 2.64
C ALA A 205 3.30 2.67 1.28
N ALA A 206 2.07 2.16 1.25
CA ALA A 206 1.40 1.71 0.03
C ALA A 206 1.08 2.87 -0.93
N LEU A 207 0.89 4.10 -0.42
CA LEU A 207 0.58 5.27 -1.24
C LEU A 207 1.76 5.82 -2.05
N VAL A 208 3.01 5.70 -1.58
CA VAL A 208 4.16 6.39 -2.19
C VAL A 208 4.30 6.13 -3.70
N GLY A 209 4.23 4.86 -4.12
CA GLY A 209 4.31 4.53 -5.55
C GLY A 209 3.09 5.00 -6.34
N ILE A 210 1.91 4.98 -5.71
CA ILE A 210 0.66 5.40 -6.34
C ILE A 210 0.68 6.89 -6.62
N GLU A 211 1.09 7.70 -5.65
CA GLU A 211 1.21 9.14 -5.80
C GLU A 211 2.22 9.50 -6.87
N LYS A 212 3.40 8.86 -6.85
CA LYS A 212 4.42 9.09 -7.87
C LYS A 212 3.89 8.78 -9.28
N LEU A 213 3.15 7.70 -9.43
CA LEU A 213 2.53 7.33 -10.71
C LEU A 213 1.45 8.33 -11.11
N PHE A 214 0.58 8.73 -10.18
CA PHE A 214 -0.52 9.66 -10.47
C PHE A 214 -0.02 11.06 -10.78
N ASP A 215 1.07 11.50 -10.16
CA ASP A 215 1.78 12.72 -10.51
C ASP A 215 2.31 12.68 -11.95
N ILE A 216 2.89 11.54 -12.39
CA ILE A 216 3.31 11.39 -13.80
C ILE A 216 2.13 11.38 -14.77
N LEU A 217 1.00 10.79 -14.38
CA LEU A 217 -0.18 10.69 -15.26
C LEU A 217 -0.98 12.00 -15.35
N TYR A 218 -0.99 12.82 -14.30
CA TYR A 218 -1.94 13.92 -14.13
C TYR A 218 -1.37 15.22 -13.56
N GLY A 219 -0.08 15.25 -13.22
CA GLY A 219 0.63 16.42 -12.68
C GLY A 219 1.04 17.44 -13.72
#